data_AF-A0A521NZZ6-F1
#
_entry.id   AF-A0A521NZZ6-F1
#
_cell.length_a   1.000
_cell.length_b   1.000
_cell.length_c   1.000
_cell.angle_alpha   90.00
_cell.angle_beta   90.00
_cell.angle_gamma   90.00
#
_symmetry.space_group_name_H-M   'P 1'
#
loop_
_entity.id
_entity.type
_entity.pdbx_description
1 polymer ?
#
loop_
_entity_poly.entity_id
_entity_poly.type
_entity_poly.pdbx_seq_one_letter_code
_entity_poly.pdbx_strand_id
1 'polypeptide(L)'
;LVFTKTKHGADKVAAYLEAGGVEAGAIHGNKSQPQRERTLAAFKAGKLRVLVATDIAARGIDVDGVSHVLNFELPFVPEAYVHRIGRTARAGADGTAISFVAGDEMKLLRDIEKVTRQKIPSTDRRNDKSLALLDQSIMASGVKSKASMPDDGRGDRQQQRGPRNPRRDGVKLEGGGQPHRVRKAGPGRDARPVPERAFDPLARERPRSTNNDPRHSSAPATASAKPDGEIKRRPRRRKPSNGGKGYAAQG
;
A
#
# COMPACT_ATOMS: atom_id res chain seq x y z
N LEU A 1 -10.75 -2.44 -10.95
CA LEU A 1 -9.42 -2.29 -10.34
C LEU A 1 -8.37 -2.21 -11.45
N VAL A 2 -7.50 -1.20 -11.42
CA VAL A 2 -6.46 -0.99 -12.42
C VAL A 2 -5.09 -1.16 -11.76
N PHE A 3 -4.18 -1.91 -12.37
CA PHE A 3 -2.83 -2.13 -11.89
C PHE A 3 -1.79 -1.40 -12.73
N THR A 4 -0.87 -0.71 -12.07
CA THR A 4 0.30 -0.06 -12.68
C THR A 4 1.58 -0.58 -12.02
N LYS A 5 2.72 -0.49 -12.72
CA LYS A 5 4.03 -0.87 -12.15
C LYS A 5 4.50 0.17 -11.13
N THR A 6 4.25 1.45 -11.39
CA THR A 6 4.82 2.55 -10.60
C THR A 6 3.77 3.40 -9.90
N LYS A 7 4.18 3.99 -8.77
CA LYS A 7 3.36 4.94 -7.98
C LYS A 7 2.99 6.20 -8.76
N HIS A 8 3.93 6.72 -9.57
CA HIS A 8 3.68 7.89 -10.40
C HIS A 8 2.74 7.57 -11.56
N GLY A 9 2.87 6.36 -12.14
CA GLY A 9 1.89 5.85 -13.11
C GLY A 9 0.48 5.77 -12.52
N ALA A 10 0.34 5.29 -11.28
CA ALA A 10 -0.95 5.22 -10.62
C ALA A 10 -1.61 6.59 -10.44
N ASP A 11 -0.86 7.59 -9.97
CA ASP A 11 -1.35 8.97 -9.82
C ASP A 11 -1.75 9.58 -11.18
N LYS A 12 -0.94 9.39 -12.23
CA LYS A 12 -1.22 9.89 -13.58
C LYS A 12 -2.47 9.26 -14.20
N VAL A 13 -2.60 7.93 -14.12
CA VAL A 13 -3.76 7.21 -14.66
C VAL A 13 -5.03 7.64 -13.94
N ALA A 14 -5.01 7.76 -12.61
CA ALA A 14 -6.17 8.24 -11.87
C ALA A 14 -6.56 9.67 -12.27
N ALA A 15 -5.59 10.58 -12.41
CA ALA A 15 -5.85 11.96 -12.80
C ALA A 15 -6.38 12.08 -14.23
N TYR A 16 -5.87 11.26 -15.14
CA TYR A 16 -6.35 11.19 -16.51
C TYR A 16 -7.81 10.71 -16.57
N LEU A 17 -8.14 9.67 -15.81
CA LEU A 17 -9.51 9.17 -15.71
C LEU A 17 -10.46 10.22 -15.12
N GLU A 18 -10.05 10.93 -14.08
CA GLU A 18 -10.84 12.02 -13.48
C GLU A 18 -11.10 13.14 -14.49
N ALA A 19 -10.08 13.55 -15.25
CA ALA A 19 -10.23 14.54 -16.32
C ALA A 19 -11.19 14.08 -17.42
N GLY A 20 -11.24 12.76 -17.69
CA GLY A 20 -12.23 12.14 -18.56
C GLY A 20 -13.61 11.92 -17.92
N GLY A 21 -13.86 12.44 -16.72
CA GLY A 21 -15.14 12.35 -16.03
C GLY A 21 -15.40 11.02 -15.31
N VAL A 22 -14.35 10.24 -15.02
CA VAL A 22 -14.46 8.96 -14.30
C VAL A 22 -13.92 9.12 -12.88
N GLU A 23 -14.72 8.79 -11.87
CA GLU A 23 -14.29 8.86 -10.48
C GLU A 23 -13.21 7.81 -10.18
N ALA A 24 -11.96 8.26 -10.12
CA ALA A 24 -10.81 7.41 -9.95
C ALA A 24 -9.94 7.85 -8.78
N GLY A 25 -9.38 6.88 -8.05
CA GLY A 25 -8.43 7.14 -6.97
C GLY A 25 -7.20 6.25 -7.07
N ALA A 26 -6.05 6.75 -6.62
CA ALA A 26 -4.78 6.01 -6.63
C ALA A 26 -4.38 5.52 -5.23
N ILE A 27 -3.92 4.27 -5.12
CA ILE A 27 -3.37 3.69 -3.90
C ILE A 27 -1.97 3.10 -4.16
N HIS A 28 -0.96 3.60 -3.45
CA HIS A 28 0.44 3.19 -3.61
C HIS A 28 1.25 3.50 -2.34
N GLY A 29 2.48 3.01 -2.24
CA GLY A 29 3.33 3.16 -1.03
C GLY A 29 3.62 4.61 -0.60
N ASN A 30 3.58 5.57 -1.52
CA ASN A 30 3.75 7.00 -1.20
C ASN A 30 2.47 7.71 -0.69
N LYS A 31 1.32 7.04 -0.59
CA LYS A 31 0.12 7.63 0.05
C LYS A 31 0.23 7.41 1.56
N SER A 32 -0.16 8.39 2.36
CA SER A 32 -0.24 8.21 3.81
C SER A 32 -1.29 7.16 4.16
N GLN A 33 -1.15 6.48 5.30
CA GLN A 33 -2.11 5.48 5.72
C GLN A 33 -3.56 6.00 5.76
N PRO A 34 -3.87 7.21 6.30
CA PRO A 34 -5.22 7.78 6.23
C PRO A 34 -5.72 8.06 4.81
N GLN A 35 -4.82 8.41 3.87
CA GLN A 35 -5.20 8.55 2.46
C GLN A 35 -5.58 7.20 1.86
N ARG A 36 -4.78 6.16 2.12
CA ARG A 36 -5.04 4.80 1.64
C ARG A 36 -6.40 4.28 2.14
N GLU A 37 -6.69 4.49 3.43
CA GLU A 37 -7.95 4.08 4.06
C GLU A 37 -9.15 4.82 3.46
N ARG A 38 -9.07 6.15 3.29
CA ARG A 38 -10.14 6.94 2.67
C ARG A 38 -10.38 6.53 1.21
N THR A 39 -9.33 6.36 0.42
CA THR A 39 -9.46 5.92 -0.98
C THR A 39 -10.08 4.54 -1.07
N LEU A 40 -9.67 3.61 -0.20
CA LEU A 40 -10.26 2.27 -0.17
C LEU A 40 -11.73 2.29 0.28
N ALA A 41 -12.07 3.09 1.29
CA ALA A 41 -13.44 3.24 1.77
C ALA A 41 -14.34 3.85 0.67
N ALA A 42 -13.88 4.89 -0.02
CA ALA A 42 -14.61 5.52 -1.12
C ALA A 42 -14.83 4.53 -2.29
N PHE A 43 -13.85 3.69 -2.60
CA PHE A 43 -14.01 2.64 -3.60
C PHE A 43 -15.00 1.56 -3.17
N LYS A 44 -14.92 1.08 -1.92
CA LYS A 44 -15.87 0.11 -1.35
C LYS A 44 -17.31 0.64 -1.32
N ALA A 45 -17.48 1.92 -1.05
CA ALA A 45 -18.77 2.60 -1.05
C ALA A 45 -19.30 2.92 -2.45
N GLY A 46 -18.55 2.62 -3.52
CA GLY A 46 -18.93 2.93 -4.90
C GLY A 46 -18.79 4.41 -5.29
N LYS A 47 -18.27 5.28 -4.40
CA LYS A 47 -17.99 6.69 -4.71
C LYS A 47 -16.86 6.83 -5.73
N LEU A 48 -15.89 5.92 -5.70
CA LEU A 48 -14.90 5.77 -6.76
C LEU A 48 -15.29 4.57 -7.61
N ARG A 49 -15.43 4.78 -8.92
CA ARG A 49 -15.66 3.69 -9.87
C ARG A 49 -14.37 2.93 -10.19
N VAL A 50 -13.22 3.62 -10.14
CA VAL A 50 -11.92 3.04 -10.46
C VAL A 50 -10.92 3.24 -9.31
N LEU A 51 -10.36 2.13 -8.84
CA LEU A 51 -9.17 2.14 -7.99
C LEU A 51 -7.94 1.79 -8.84
N VAL A 52 -6.94 2.66 -8.84
CA VAL A 52 -5.65 2.46 -9.51
C VAL A 52 -4.60 2.13 -8.46
N ALA A 53 -3.89 1.01 -8.61
CA ALA A 53 -3.01 0.49 -7.56
C ALA A 53 -1.68 -0.05 -8.09
N THR A 54 -0.66 -0.02 -7.24
CA THR A 54 0.54 -0.86 -7.42
C THR A 54 0.41 -2.18 -6.67
N ASP A 55 1.14 -3.21 -7.11
CA ASP A 55 1.07 -4.55 -6.49
C ASP A 55 1.29 -4.55 -4.98
N ILE A 56 2.26 -3.76 -4.50
CA ILE A 56 2.58 -3.66 -3.07
C ILE A 56 1.39 -3.08 -2.29
N ALA A 57 0.74 -2.07 -2.84
CA ALA A 57 -0.36 -1.41 -2.15
C ALA A 57 -1.67 -2.19 -2.21
N ALA A 58 -1.84 -3.02 -3.24
CA ALA A 58 -3.01 -3.88 -3.45
C ALA A 58 -2.96 -5.20 -2.66
N ARG A 59 -1.78 -5.62 -2.17
CA ARG A 59 -1.68 -6.78 -1.27
C ARG A 59 -2.47 -6.51 0.01
N GLY A 60 -3.34 -7.47 0.37
CA GLY A 60 -4.21 -7.34 1.53
C GLY A 60 -5.41 -6.40 1.34
N ILE A 61 -5.58 -5.81 0.15
CA ILE A 61 -6.85 -5.19 -0.18
C ILE A 61 -7.86 -6.30 -0.45
N ASP A 62 -8.86 -6.37 0.42
CA ASP A 62 -10.04 -7.19 0.23
C ASP A 62 -11.20 -6.28 -0.20
N VAL A 63 -11.54 -6.35 -1.49
CA VAL A 63 -12.71 -5.69 -2.07
C VAL A 63 -13.49 -6.75 -2.82
N ASP A 64 -14.71 -6.98 -2.36
CA ASP A 64 -15.68 -7.80 -3.07
C ASP A 64 -16.31 -7.00 -4.23
N GLY A 65 -16.94 -7.71 -5.15
CA GLY A 65 -17.71 -7.08 -6.24
C GLY A 65 -16.88 -6.36 -7.30
N VAL A 66 -15.57 -6.60 -7.37
CA VAL A 66 -14.76 -6.08 -8.48
C VAL A 66 -15.12 -6.84 -9.75
N SER A 67 -15.84 -6.21 -10.67
CA SER A 67 -16.23 -6.80 -11.96
C SER A 67 -15.07 -6.85 -12.95
N HIS A 68 -14.21 -5.81 -12.94
CA HIS A 68 -13.14 -5.66 -13.93
C HIS A 68 -11.77 -5.50 -13.26
N VAL A 69 -10.79 -6.25 -13.77
CA VAL A 69 -9.37 -6.04 -13.51
C VAL A 69 -8.69 -5.60 -14.79
N LEU A 70 -7.97 -4.48 -14.73
CA LEU A 70 -7.20 -3.96 -15.86
C LEU A 70 -5.72 -3.93 -15.48
N ASN A 71 -4.87 -4.57 -16.27
CA ASN A 71 -3.43 -4.37 -16.21
C ASN A 71 -3.08 -3.23 -17.17
N PHE A 72 -2.86 -2.03 -16.63
CA PHE A 72 -2.39 -0.90 -17.45
C PHE A 72 -0.95 -1.15 -17.93
N GLU A 73 -0.17 -1.84 -17.11
CA GLU A 73 1.18 -2.33 -17.44
C GLU A 73 1.31 -3.77 -16.94
N LEU A 74 1.99 -4.63 -17.70
CA LEU A 74 2.15 -6.03 -17.32
C LEU A 74 3.09 -6.19 -16.11
N PRO A 75 2.85 -7.16 -15.21
CA PRO A 75 3.80 -7.43 -14.15
C PRO A 75 5.11 -8.00 -14.72
N PHE A 76 6.24 -7.68 -14.08
CA PHE A 76 7.53 -8.28 -14.45
C PHE A 76 7.62 -9.77 -14.10
N VAL A 77 6.83 -10.20 -13.12
CA VAL A 77 6.77 -11.58 -12.63
C VAL A 77 5.43 -12.17 -13.07
N PRO A 78 5.42 -13.22 -13.92
CA PRO A 78 4.19 -13.82 -14.44
C PRO A 78 3.20 -14.26 -13.36
N GLU A 79 3.66 -14.78 -12.23
CA GLU A 79 2.80 -15.23 -11.12
C GLU A 79 1.99 -14.08 -10.53
N ALA A 80 2.53 -12.85 -10.56
CA ALA A 80 1.78 -11.68 -10.13
C ALA A 80 0.58 -11.40 -11.03
N TYR A 81 0.61 -11.77 -12.31
CA TYR A 81 -0.55 -11.63 -13.21
C TYR A 81 -1.74 -12.42 -12.69
N VAL A 82 -1.53 -13.69 -12.31
CA VAL A 82 -2.57 -14.56 -11.74
C VAL A 82 -3.16 -13.95 -10.47
N HIS A 83 -2.30 -13.42 -9.59
CA HIS A 83 -2.74 -12.75 -8.36
C HIS A 83 -3.54 -11.46 -8.59
N ARG A 84 -3.26 -10.74 -9.68
CA ARG A 84 -4.00 -9.54 -10.09
C ARG A 84 -5.37 -9.90 -10.63
N ILE A 85 -5.46 -10.84 -11.57
CA ILE A 85 -6.75 -11.24 -12.15
C ILE A 85 -7.65 -11.96 -11.14
N GLY A 86 -7.09 -12.64 -10.14
CA GLY A 86 -7.83 -13.23 -9.01
C GLY A 86 -8.49 -12.20 -8.07
N ARG A 87 -8.52 -10.92 -8.45
CA ARG A 87 -9.28 -9.85 -7.76
C ARG A 87 -10.70 -9.70 -8.29
N THR A 88 -11.01 -10.24 -9.47
CA THR A 88 -12.38 -10.32 -10.01
C THR A 88 -12.91 -11.76 -9.92
N ALA A 89 -14.14 -11.99 -10.37
CA ALA A 89 -14.82 -13.28 -10.43
C ALA A 89 -14.87 -14.02 -9.07
N ARG A 90 -15.15 -13.27 -8.00
CA ARG A 90 -15.28 -13.81 -6.63
C ARG A 90 -16.75 -14.07 -6.28
N ALA A 91 -16.98 -14.96 -5.32
CA ALA A 91 -18.32 -15.30 -4.81
C ALA A 91 -19.33 -15.76 -5.88
N GLY A 92 -18.84 -16.45 -6.93
CA GLY A 92 -19.69 -16.98 -8.00
C GLY A 92 -20.14 -15.96 -9.03
N ALA A 93 -19.68 -14.70 -8.94
CA ALA A 93 -19.91 -13.70 -9.98
C ALA A 93 -18.92 -13.86 -11.14
N ASP A 94 -19.34 -13.42 -12.34
CA ASP A 94 -18.45 -13.31 -13.49
C ASP A 94 -17.47 -12.14 -13.33
N GLY A 95 -16.37 -12.23 -14.07
CA GLY A 95 -15.32 -11.22 -14.02
C GLY A 95 -14.56 -11.11 -15.32
N THR A 96 -14.11 -9.90 -15.65
CA THR A 96 -13.32 -9.65 -16.86
C THR A 96 -11.93 -9.12 -16.49
N ALA A 97 -10.90 -9.71 -17.10
CA ALA A 97 -9.53 -9.25 -17.01
C ALA A 97 -9.04 -8.75 -18.37
N ILE A 98 -8.61 -7.49 -18.43
CA ILE A 98 -8.06 -6.86 -19.64
C ILE A 98 -6.62 -6.46 -19.36
N SER A 99 -5.74 -6.61 -20.34
CA SER A 99 -4.35 -6.18 -20.21
C SER A 99 -3.94 -5.36 -21.41
N PHE A 100 -3.37 -4.18 -21.15
CA PHE A 100 -2.68 -3.41 -22.16
C PHE A 100 -1.24 -3.90 -22.25
N VAL A 101 -0.74 -4.01 -23.47
CA VAL A 101 0.58 -4.55 -23.76
C VAL A 101 1.26 -3.62 -24.73
N ALA A 102 2.31 -2.94 -24.25
CA ALA A 102 3.19 -2.17 -25.11
C ALA A 102 4.17 -3.09 -25.86
N GLY A 103 4.79 -2.58 -26.94
CA GLY A 103 5.68 -3.39 -27.79
C GLY A 103 6.88 -3.97 -27.05
N ASP A 104 7.41 -3.24 -26.07
CA ASP A 104 8.50 -3.65 -25.17
C ASP A 104 8.06 -4.65 -24.09
N GLU A 105 6.75 -4.81 -23.85
CA GLU A 105 6.19 -5.77 -22.88
C GLU A 105 5.81 -7.12 -23.50
N MET A 106 6.01 -7.30 -24.81
CA MET A 106 5.66 -8.54 -25.52
C MET A 106 6.35 -9.79 -24.94
N LYS A 107 7.56 -9.64 -24.39
CA LYS A 107 8.24 -10.74 -23.69
C LYS A 107 7.50 -11.14 -22.41
N LEU A 108 7.03 -10.15 -21.63
CA LEU A 108 6.27 -10.39 -20.40
C LEU A 108 4.95 -11.12 -20.72
N LEU A 109 4.26 -10.72 -21.79
CA LEU A 109 3.07 -11.42 -22.25
C LEU A 109 3.35 -12.90 -22.54
N ARG A 110 4.41 -13.21 -23.28
CA ARG A 110 4.78 -14.60 -23.58
C ARG A 110 5.06 -15.41 -22.32
N ASP A 111 5.71 -14.80 -21.33
CA ASP A 111 6.01 -15.49 -20.07
C ASP A 111 4.74 -15.71 -19.23
N ILE A 112 3.78 -14.78 -19.27
CA ILE A 112 2.44 -14.96 -18.69
C ILE A 112 1.70 -16.11 -19.36
N GLU A 113 1.62 -16.14 -20.70
CA GLU A 113 0.95 -17.22 -21.44
C GLU A 113 1.55 -18.60 -21.16
N LYS A 114 2.87 -18.69 -20.94
CA LYS A 114 3.52 -19.94 -20.55
C LYS A 114 3.07 -20.41 -19.17
N VAL A 115 3.00 -19.50 -18.19
CA VAL A 115 2.60 -19.83 -16.82
C VAL A 115 1.11 -20.15 -16.73
N THR A 116 0.26 -19.41 -17.45
CA THR A 116 -1.19 -19.68 -17.50
C THR A 116 -1.54 -20.84 -18.41
N ARG A 117 -0.60 -21.28 -19.28
CA ARG A 117 -0.78 -22.31 -20.31
C ARG A 117 -1.93 -21.99 -21.27
N GLN A 118 -2.18 -20.71 -21.49
CA GLN A 118 -3.28 -20.23 -22.33
C GLN A 118 -2.79 -19.10 -23.22
N LYS A 119 -3.26 -19.11 -24.46
CA LYS A 119 -3.10 -17.96 -25.36
C LYS A 119 -4.14 -16.91 -25.02
N ILE A 120 -3.69 -15.69 -24.82
CA ILE A 120 -4.57 -14.57 -24.49
C ILE A 120 -4.98 -13.91 -25.82
N PRO A 121 -6.28 -13.85 -26.14
CA PRO A 121 -6.75 -13.13 -27.32
C PRO A 121 -6.27 -11.68 -27.28
N SER A 122 -5.70 -11.21 -28.39
CA SER A 122 -5.18 -9.85 -28.50
C SER A 122 -5.76 -9.14 -29.70
N THR A 123 -5.93 -7.82 -29.58
CA THR A 123 -6.41 -6.96 -30.65
C THR A 123 -5.59 -5.69 -30.62
N ASP A 124 -5.01 -5.32 -31.76
CA ASP A 124 -4.23 -4.08 -31.87
C ASP A 124 -5.19 -2.88 -32.06
N ARG A 125 -5.11 -1.91 -31.15
CA ARG A 125 -5.91 -0.68 -31.19
C ARG A 125 -5.04 0.58 -31.29
N ARG A 126 -3.75 0.47 -31.61
CA ARG A 126 -2.85 1.63 -31.69
C ARG A 126 -3.26 2.67 -32.73
N ASN A 127 -3.92 2.24 -33.81
CA ASN A 127 -4.37 3.11 -34.90
C ASN A 127 -5.86 3.46 -34.82
N ASP A 128 -6.47 3.30 -33.64
CA ASP A 128 -7.89 3.59 -33.45
C ASP A 128 -8.13 5.11 -33.37
N LYS A 129 -8.70 5.67 -34.43
CA LYS A 129 -8.99 7.10 -34.55
C LYS A 129 -9.97 7.58 -33.46
N SER A 130 -10.90 6.73 -33.02
CA SER A 130 -11.88 7.11 -32.00
C SER A 130 -11.21 7.31 -30.64
N LEU A 131 -10.25 6.45 -30.30
CA LEU A 131 -9.46 6.57 -29.08
C LEU A 131 -8.55 7.80 -29.13
N ALA A 132 -7.96 8.11 -30.29
CA ALA A 132 -7.14 9.30 -30.46
C ALA A 132 -7.92 10.60 -30.26
N LEU A 133 -9.16 10.68 -30.77
CA LEU A 133 -10.03 11.85 -30.56
C LEU A 133 -10.47 11.97 -29.10
N LEU A 134 -10.80 10.86 -28.44
CA LEU A 134 -11.13 10.84 -27.02
C LEU A 134 -9.95 11.34 -26.18
N ASP A 135 -8.74 10.86 -26.45
CA ASP A 135 -7.53 11.30 -25.75
C ASP A 135 -7.31 12.80 -25.89
N GLN A 136 -7.43 13.36 -27.10
CA GLN A 136 -7.34 14.80 -27.32
C GLN A 136 -8.35 15.59 -26.50
N SER A 137 -9.60 15.10 -26.40
CA SER A 137 -10.65 15.76 -25.61
C SER A 137 -10.35 15.75 -24.11
N ILE A 138 -9.84 14.64 -23.57
CA ILE A 138 -9.45 14.51 -22.15
C ILE A 138 -8.26 15.42 -21.87
N MET A 139 -7.26 15.44 -22.74
CA MET A 139 -6.09 16.29 -22.57
C MET A 139 -6.44 17.77 -22.62
N ALA A 140 -7.35 18.18 -23.51
CA ALA A 140 -7.86 19.55 -23.60
C ALA A 140 -8.61 20.00 -22.33
N SER A 141 -9.19 19.08 -21.57
CA SER A 141 -9.88 19.38 -20.30
C SER A 141 -8.93 19.74 -19.14
N GLY A 142 -7.62 19.52 -19.31
CA GLY A 142 -6.59 19.87 -18.33
C GLY A 142 -6.31 18.79 -17.29
N VAL A 143 -5.60 17.74 -17.69
CA VAL A 143 -5.22 16.64 -16.80
C VAL A 143 -4.28 17.12 -15.69
N LYS A 144 -4.73 16.98 -14.43
CA LYS A 144 -3.93 17.30 -13.24
C LYS A 144 -2.84 16.26 -12.99
N SER A 145 -1.92 16.57 -12.08
CA SER A 145 -0.86 15.62 -11.69
C SER A 145 -1.36 14.47 -10.80
N LYS A 146 -2.49 14.65 -10.11
CA LYS A 146 -3.12 13.66 -9.21
C LYS A 146 -4.64 13.81 -9.25
N ALA A 147 -5.33 12.69 -9.07
CA ALA A 147 -6.77 12.70 -8.93
C ALA A 147 -7.23 13.36 -7.61
N SER A 148 -8.35 14.07 -7.65
CA SER A 148 -9.02 14.59 -6.46
C SER A 148 -9.77 13.47 -5.75
N MET A 149 -9.88 13.57 -4.42
CA MET A 149 -10.70 12.64 -3.64
C MET A 149 -12.13 13.17 -3.52
N PRO A 150 -13.16 12.31 -3.60
CA PRO A 150 -14.52 12.71 -3.30
C PRO A 150 -14.59 13.35 -1.91
N ASP A 151 -15.23 14.51 -1.81
CA ASP A 151 -15.44 15.16 -0.52
C ASP A 151 -16.41 14.31 0.32
N ASP A 152 -15.99 13.95 1.54
CA ASP A 152 -16.81 13.13 2.43
C ASP A 152 -17.84 13.96 3.23
N GLY A 153 -18.06 15.23 2.88
CA GLY A 153 -19.04 16.09 3.54
C GLY A 153 -18.71 16.36 5.02
N ARG A 154 -17.54 15.93 5.50
CA ARG A 154 -17.09 16.18 6.88
C ARG A 154 -16.45 17.55 6.98
N GLY A 155 -17.33 18.55 6.97
CA GLY A 155 -17.14 19.82 7.65
C GLY A 155 -16.06 20.72 7.05
N ASP A 156 -16.55 21.77 6.40
CA ASP A 156 -15.87 23.06 6.32
C ASP A 156 -15.48 23.53 7.74
N ARG A 157 -14.35 23.03 8.26
CA ARG A 157 -13.57 23.80 9.24
C ARG A 157 -12.78 24.80 8.43
N GLN A 158 -13.50 25.83 8.04
CA GLN A 158 -12.99 27.12 7.64
C GLN A 158 -11.94 27.51 8.68
N GLN A 159 -10.67 27.24 8.38
CA GLN A 159 -9.55 27.85 9.10
C GLN A 159 -9.63 29.32 8.75
N GLN A 160 -10.38 30.07 9.54
CA GLN A 160 -10.19 31.50 9.71
C GLN A 160 -8.75 31.70 10.19
N ARG A 161 -7.82 31.75 9.23
CA ARG A 161 -6.56 32.44 9.40
C ARG A 161 -6.93 33.91 9.53
N GLY A 162 -7.20 34.33 10.78
CA GLY A 162 -7.39 35.74 11.09
C GLY A 162 -6.22 36.56 10.53
N PRO A 163 -6.47 37.77 10.02
CA PRO A 163 -5.42 38.59 9.44
C PRO A 163 -4.38 38.92 10.52
N ARG A 164 -3.10 38.62 10.23
CA ARG A 164 -1.97 39.10 11.02
C ARG A 164 -2.02 40.62 11.04
N ASN A 165 -2.25 41.19 12.22
CA ASN A 165 -2.23 42.61 12.48
C ASN A 165 -0.84 43.19 12.14
N PRO A 166 -0.67 44.08 11.15
CA PRO A 166 0.58 44.75 10.89
C PRO A 166 0.47 46.18 11.43
N ARG A 167 0.94 46.41 12.66
CA ARG A 167 1.27 47.74 13.21
C ARG A 167 1.76 47.62 14.65
N ARG A 168 3.06 47.84 14.85
CA ARG A 168 3.56 48.52 16.05
C ARG A 168 4.81 49.31 15.69
N ASP A 169 4.59 50.39 14.95
CA ASP A 169 5.46 51.57 15.01
C ASP A 169 5.16 52.34 16.31
N GLY A 170 6.19 52.98 16.84
CA GLY A 170 6.39 53.22 18.26
C GLY A 170 5.53 54.29 18.93
N VAL A 171 5.49 54.20 20.27
CA VAL A 171 5.46 55.36 21.17
C VAL A 171 6.29 54.99 22.41
N LYS A 172 7.33 55.77 22.66
CA LYS A 172 8.15 55.78 23.87
C LYS A 172 7.44 56.67 24.88
N LEU A 173 7.17 56.17 26.08
CA LEU A 173 6.76 56.98 27.23
C LEU A 173 7.73 56.71 28.38
N GLU A 174 8.36 57.80 28.82
CA GLU A 174 9.20 57.89 30.01
C GLU A 174 8.37 57.71 31.29
N GLY A 175 9.01 57.14 32.33
CA GLY A 175 8.66 57.46 33.72
C GLY A 175 8.21 56.28 34.59
N GLY A 176 9.14 55.81 35.43
CA GLY A 176 8.83 55.48 36.83
C GLY A 176 8.68 54.00 37.22
N GLY A 177 9.68 53.50 37.96
CA GLY A 177 9.47 52.49 39.02
C GLY A 177 10.08 51.10 38.78
N GLN A 178 11.28 50.87 39.32
CA GLN A 178 11.73 49.53 39.71
C GLN A 178 11.28 49.22 41.16
N PRO A 179 11.16 47.93 41.52
CA PRO A 179 12.26 47.36 42.32
C PRO A 179 12.73 45.95 41.90
N HIS A 180 14.05 45.80 41.86
CA HIS A 180 14.92 44.67 42.26
C HIS A 180 14.29 43.26 42.47
N ARG A 181 14.88 42.15 41.96
CA ARG A 181 16.17 41.61 42.41
C ARG A 181 16.79 40.58 41.41
N VAL A 182 18.00 40.92 40.94
CA VAL A 182 19.26 40.14 40.93
C VAL A 182 19.25 38.66 40.48
N ARG A 183 19.88 38.39 39.32
CA ARG A 183 21.03 37.43 39.20
C ARG A 183 22.03 37.97 38.18
N LYS A 184 23.28 38.16 38.62
CA LYS A 184 24.39 38.78 37.87
C LYS A 184 25.40 37.70 37.46
N ALA A 185 25.78 37.74 36.17
CA ALA A 185 27.03 37.32 35.49
C ALA A 185 27.55 35.88 35.72
N GLY A 186 27.89 35.04 34.71
CA GLY A 186 28.60 35.27 33.44
C GLY A 186 30.12 35.31 33.66
N PRO A 187 31.02 35.02 32.68
CA PRO A 187 30.90 34.34 31.38
C PRO A 187 32.06 33.33 31.08
N GLY A 188 32.00 32.60 29.96
CA GLY A 188 33.22 32.26 29.20
C GLY A 188 33.45 30.81 28.75
N ARG A 189 33.34 30.63 27.43
CA ARG A 189 34.25 29.91 26.51
C ARG A 189 34.16 28.37 26.30
N ASP A 190 34.06 28.11 25.00
CA ASP A 190 34.70 27.08 24.16
C ASP A 190 34.11 25.66 24.04
N ALA A 191 33.97 25.29 22.77
CA ALA A 191 33.36 24.11 22.21
C ALA A 191 34.15 22.81 22.45
N ARG A 192 33.43 21.68 22.50
CA ARG A 192 33.79 20.39 21.85
C ARG A 192 32.64 19.35 21.95
N PRO A 193 32.64 18.33 21.07
CA PRO A 193 31.46 17.56 20.69
C PRO A 193 31.17 16.33 21.58
N VAL A 194 29.93 15.86 21.50
CA VAL A 194 29.40 14.67 22.21
C VAL A 194 29.96 13.38 21.56
N PRO A 195 30.51 12.42 22.33
CA PRO A 195 30.90 11.13 21.76
C PRO A 195 29.75 10.11 21.76
N GLU A 196 29.73 9.38 20.66
CA GLU A 196 28.84 8.29 20.25
C GLU A 196 29.05 7.04 21.12
N ARG A 197 27.96 6.32 21.45
CA ARG A 197 28.01 5.07 22.21
C ARG A 197 28.60 3.96 21.35
N ALA A 198 29.74 3.41 21.76
CA ALA A 198 30.36 2.24 21.14
C ALA A 198 29.51 0.97 21.36
N PHE A 199 29.36 0.20 20.29
CA PHE A 199 28.71 -1.11 20.24
C PHE A 199 29.70 -2.19 20.67
N ASP A 200 29.38 -3.00 21.68
CA ASP A 200 30.21 -4.12 22.16
C ASP A 200 29.72 -5.46 21.56
N PRO A 201 30.53 -6.16 20.75
CA PRO A 201 30.13 -7.35 20.02
C PRO A 201 30.30 -8.69 20.78
N LEU A 202 30.52 -8.70 22.11
CA LEU A 202 30.78 -9.96 22.86
C LEU A 202 29.82 -10.31 24.00
N ALA A 203 28.68 -9.62 24.15
CA ALA A 203 27.69 -9.99 25.16
C ALA A 203 26.85 -11.23 24.73
N ARG A 204 27.26 -12.42 25.16
CA ARG A 204 26.48 -13.68 25.02
C ARG A 204 25.30 -13.74 26.03
N GLU A 205 24.18 -14.20 25.48
CA GLU A 205 22.86 -14.60 25.99
C GLU A 205 22.64 -14.90 27.49
N ARG A 206 21.49 -14.43 28.04
CA ARG A 206 20.51 -15.22 28.84
C ARG A 206 19.08 -14.62 28.80
N PRO A 207 18.00 -15.43 28.79
CA PRO A 207 16.63 -14.96 28.62
C PRO A 207 15.95 -14.55 29.94
N ARG A 208 15.10 -13.52 29.90
CA ARG A 208 14.19 -13.17 31.01
C ARG A 208 12.76 -13.60 30.71
N SER A 209 12.31 -14.59 31.48
CA SER A 209 10.92 -14.94 31.73
C SER A 209 10.42 -14.12 32.93
N THR A 210 9.22 -13.54 32.84
CA THR A 210 8.20 -13.66 33.89
C THR A 210 6.82 -13.27 33.36
N ASN A 211 5.87 -14.17 33.58
CA ASN A 211 4.43 -14.02 33.42
C ASN A 211 3.86 -12.94 34.36
N ASN A 212 2.77 -12.30 33.95
CA ASN A 212 1.73 -11.83 34.87
C ASN A 212 0.38 -11.74 34.14
N ASP A 213 -0.55 -12.62 34.52
CA ASP A 213 -1.96 -12.58 34.16
C ASP A 213 -2.79 -12.94 35.43
N PRO A 214 -3.72 -12.09 35.90
CA PRO A 214 -4.61 -12.41 37.01
C PRO A 214 -5.98 -12.95 36.54
N ARG A 215 -6.33 -14.14 37.04
CA ARG A 215 -7.66 -14.80 37.04
C ARG A 215 -8.65 -14.00 37.94
N HIS A 216 -9.99 -14.07 37.91
CA HIS A 216 -10.95 -15.19 37.81
C HIS A 216 -12.43 -14.68 37.81
N SER A 217 -13.33 -15.40 37.13
CA SER A 217 -14.78 -15.71 37.43
C SER A 217 -15.49 -15.96 36.09
N SER A 218 -16.35 -16.95 35.83
CA SER A 218 -17.18 -17.88 36.61
C SER A 218 -17.66 -18.99 35.65
N ALA A 219 -17.76 -20.26 36.09
CA ALA A 219 -18.62 -21.26 35.45
C ALA A 219 -18.94 -22.42 36.41
N PRO A 220 -20.16 -23.01 36.37
CA PRO A 220 -20.47 -24.28 37.02
C PRO A 220 -20.47 -25.48 36.04
N ALA A 221 -20.09 -26.64 36.60
CA ALA A 221 -20.55 -28.04 36.42
C ALA A 221 -21.44 -28.39 35.19
N THR A 222 -21.35 -29.52 34.47
CA THR A 222 -21.04 -30.95 34.75
C THR A 222 -21.00 -31.71 33.40
N ALA A 223 -20.21 -32.79 33.26
CA ALA A 223 -20.57 -34.05 32.54
C ALA A 223 -19.36 -34.98 32.27
N SER A 224 -19.35 -36.09 33.02
CA SER A 224 -18.94 -37.48 32.74
C SER A 224 -18.15 -37.92 31.49
N ALA A 225 -17.14 -38.76 31.79
CA ALA A 225 -16.77 -40.05 31.19
C ALA A 225 -15.83 -40.15 29.96
N LYS A 226 -14.67 -40.80 30.17
CA LYS A 226 -13.90 -41.62 29.19
C LYS A 226 -14.16 -43.12 29.49
N PRO A 227 -13.86 -44.08 28.60
CA PRO A 227 -12.48 -44.63 28.43
C PRO A 227 -12.10 -44.92 26.95
N ASP A 228 -10.86 -44.65 26.53
CA ASP A 228 -9.71 -45.58 26.35
C ASP A 228 -9.57 -46.12 24.92
N GLY A 229 -8.43 -45.79 24.29
CA GLY A 229 -8.01 -46.28 22.99
C GLY A 229 -6.52 -46.02 22.79
N GLU A 230 -5.72 -47.08 22.93
CA GLU A 230 -4.27 -47.12 22.73
C GLU A 230 -3.84 -46.66 21.32
N ILE A 231 -2.82 -45.81 21.24
CA ILE A 231 -2.11 -45.53 19.97
C ILE A 231 -0.63 -45.86 20.13
N LYS A 232 -0.22 -46.99 19.54
CA LYS A 232 1.18 -47.44 19.40
C LYS A 232 1.95 -46.47 18.49
N ARG A 233 3.05 -45.90 19.01
CA ARG A 233 4.00 -45.05 18.25
C ARG A 233 5.05 -45.92 17.54
N ARG A 234 5.21 -45.76 16.22
CA ARG A 234 6.35 -46.28 15.44
C ARG A 234 7.50 -45.27 15.42
N PRO A 235 8.77 -45.70 15.48
CA PRO A 235 9.92 -44.81 15.54
C PRO A 235 10.35 -44.30 14.14
N ARG A 236 10.77 -43.03 14.10
CA ARG A 236 11.37 -42.35 12.94
C ARG A 236 12.84 -42.76 12.78
N ARG A 237 13.24 -43.17 11.57
CA ARG A 237 14.65 -43.42 11.21
C ARG A 237 15.20 -42.26 10.35
N ARG A 238 16.38 -41.77 10.69
CA ARG A 238 17.15 -40.71 10.00
C ARG A 238 18.05 -41.32 8.90
N LYS A 239 18.10 -40.63 7.72
CA LYS A 239 19.20 -40.30 6.75
C LYS A 239 20.38 -41.29 6.51
N PRO A 240 20.98 -41.36 5.29
CA PRO A 240 21.85 -40.30 4.74
C PRO A 240 21.77 -40.10 3.19
N SER A 241 21.93 -38.87 2.71
CA SER A 241 23.11 -38.21 2.10
C SER A 241 23.33 -38.54 0.62
N ASN A 242 23.26 -37.46 -0.16
CA ASN A 242 23.32 -37.40 -1.61
C ASN A 242 24.76 -37.61 -2.10
N GLY A 243 24.96 -38.57 -3.00
CA GLY A 243 26.22 -38.78 -3.71
C GLY A 243 25.96 -39.61 -4.96
N GLY A 244 26.38 -39.11 -6.12
CA GLY A 244 26.44 -39.93 -7.35
C GLY A 244 26.02 -39.19 -8.62
N LYS A 245 27.02 -38.90 -9.46
CA LYS A 245 26.93 -38.43 -10.85
C LYS A 245 26.22 -39.46 -11.75
N GLY A 246 25.59 -39.01 -12.84
CA GLY A 246 25.17 -39.88 -13.95
C GLY A 246 24.54 -39.11 -15.12
N TYR A 247 25.10 -39.27 -16.31
CA TYR A 247 24.75 -38.65 -17.60
C TYR A 247 23.65 -39.41 -18.36
N ALA A 248 23.18 -38.78 -19.45
CA ALA A 248 22.42 -39.29 -20.62
C ALA A 248 20.91 -39.53 -20.38
N ALA A 249 19.93 -39.09 -21.19
CA ALA A 249 19.71 -38.77 -22.62
C ALA A 249 18.62 -39.69 -23.18
N GLN A 250 17.78 -39.11 -24.06
CA GLN A 250 16.79 -39.70 -24.98
C GLN A 250 15.36 -39.94 -24.48
N GLY A 251 14.41 -39.48 -25.32
CA GLY A 251 12.95 -39.64 -25.22
C GLY A 251 12.22 -38.38 -25.61
#